data_AF-A0A6M3XSP8-F1
#
_entry.id   AF-A0A6M3XSP8-F1
#
_cell.length_a   1.000
_cell.length_b   1.000
_cell.length_c   1.000
_cell.angle_alpha   90.00
_cell.angle_beta   90.00
_cell.angle_gamma   90.00
#
_symmetry.space_group_name_H-M   'P 1'
#
loop_
_entity.id
_entity.type
_entity.pdbx_description
1 polymer ?
#
loop_
_entity_poly.entity_id
_entity_poly.type
_entity_poly.pdbx_seq_one_letter_code
_entity_poly.pdbx_strand_id
1 'polypeptide(L)'
;MKITKLSRKKELELLLPSSEIDNMNSFCGILPYFFLSDKAIYDVYKNYNKSTRDEENNWFDEFFKTNNQRRVWFDVQFDGDTDRAYKLYLDTLYSRGCDRYYSKSRYDLLWRSVSSHKNFTDNSMVLKKQKVKLFKTLIKKGALYSEDIDEINTMKKNPRLFLCISRNPIDYLFCSTNQPFTSCQSLYQDTYGKGLPSLTLDPNRFIIFLSEGRIVRSNIRRYTFKHFRYSLRSWALIGNDDTIVIIRQYPDKSIKMTELLETIGYKTKYPNSYGDRKVFISKFEFAIPKLKDDTNSFLYIDNIGLKYLPSVDKVIYDSRDGIVGSMGGSYLMHNIEEIDSDYMEDHFEMGYAGFRCGYCDLFTTYESIETIGEQMVCNKCIKKNFITCKICNYSYNIHNIHNTEDGEMCGHCYTREGFILCDICDISYHPYKIQHKEDMCLCNNCLDHYYSSMEYYSLHKRLLETKLENLL
;
A
#
# COMPACT_ATOMS: atom_id res chain seq x y z
N MET A 1 -5.67 29.33 -4.67
CA MET A 1 -6.83 28.64 -4.08
C MET A 1 -7.13 29.24 -2.72
N LYS A 2 -8.39 29.47 -2.38
CA LYS A 2 -8.82 29.96 -1.06
C LYS A 2 -9.66 28.90 -0.36
N ILE A 3 -9.40 28.67 0.93
CA ILE A 3 -10.19 27.72 1.72
C ILE A 3 -10.78 28.43 2.93
N THR A 4 -12.05 28.17 3.23
CA THR A 4 -12.75 28.78 4.36
C THR A 4 -13.57 27.74 5.12
N LYS A 5 -13.57 27.83 6.46
CA LYS A 5 -14.44 26.97 7.28
C LYS A 5 -15.90 27.25 6.96
N LEU A 6 -16.71 26.19 6.84
CA LEU A 6 -18.13 26.35 6.55
C LEU A 6 -18.88 26.98 7.72
N SER A 7 -20.01 27.63 7.41
CA SER A 7 -20.95 28.01 8.46
C SER A 7 -21.64 26.76 9.01
N ARG A 8 -21.98 26.78 10.30
CA ARG A 8 -22.66 25.65 10.98
C ARG A 8 -23.88 25.14 10.20
N LYS A 9 -24.67 26.03 9.58
CA LYS A 9 -25.83 25.62 8.76
C LYS A 9 -25.41 24.76 7.56
N LYS A 10 -24.37 25.17 6.82
CA LYS A 10 -23.86 24.42 5.67
C LYS A 10 -23.14 23.14 6.11
N GLU A 11 -22.46 23.14 7.25
CA GLU A 11 -21.89 21.92 7.83
C GLU A 11 -23.00 20.89 8.07
N LEU A 12 -24.11 21.29 8.70
CA LEU A 12 -25.26 20.41 8.95
C LEU A 12 -25.87 19.84 7.65
N GLU A 13 -25.87 20.59 6.55
CA GLU A 13 -26.30 20.10 5.22
C GLU A 13 -25.37 19.01 4.67
N LEU A 14 -24.09 19.02 5.06
CA LEU A 14 -23.09 18.00 4.76
C LEU A 14 -22.95 16.95 5.87
N LEU A 15 -23.73 17.02 6.94
CA LEU A 15 -23.83 15.92 7.88
C LEU A 15 -24.90 14.95 7.41
N LEU A 16 -24.87 13.76 7.99
CA LEU A 16 -25.78 12.65 7.69
C LEU A 16 -26.74 12.51 8.90
N PRO A 17 -27.77 13.36 9.08
CA PRO A 17 -28.33 13.61 10.41
C PRO A 17 -29.09 12.40 10.97
N SER A 18 -29.80 11.64 10.12
CA SER A 18 -30.45 10.39 10.51
C SER A 18 -29.56 9.16 10.31
N SER A 19 -28.65 9.19 9.31
CA SER A 19 -27.85 8.02 8.97
C SER A 19 -26.53 7.89 9.71
N GLU A 20 -26.08 8.87 10.50
CA GLU A 20 -24.88 8.68 11.32
C GLU A 20 -25.13 7.62 12.39
N ILE A 21 -26.25 7.69 13.12
CA ILE A 21 -26.64 6.67 14.11
C ILE A 21 -26.84 5.31 13.43
N ASP A 22 -27.58 5.25 12.33
CA ASP A 22 -27.82 3.99 11.59
C ASP A 22 -26.52 3.38 11.04
N ASN A 23 -25.64 4.21 10.47
CA ASN A 23 -24.33 3.76 9.99
C ASN A 23 -23.47 3.28 11.15
N MET A 24 -23.53 3.94 12.31
CA MET A 24 -22.75 3.54 13.48
C MET A 24 -23.25 2.20 14.05
N ASN A 25 -24.56 2.02 14.17
CA ASN A 25 -25.15 0.74 14.55
C ASN A 25 -24.76 -0.37 13.55
N SER A 26 -24.80 -0.04 12.26
CA SER A 26 -24.37 -0.93 11.18
C SER A 26 -22.89 -1.27 11.25
N PHE A 27 -22.03 -0.28 11.53
CA PHE A 27 -20.58 -0.44 11.69
C PHE A 27 -20.28 -1.42 12.83
N CYS A 28 -20.94 -1.23 13.96
CA CYS A 28 -20.82 -2.16 15.08
C CYS A 28 -21.27 -3.56 14.68
N GLY A 29 -22.36 -3.70 13.90
CA GLY A 29 -22.82 -4.98 13.39
C GLY A 29 -21.86 -5.72 12.44
N ILE A 30 -20.84 -5.03 11.89
CA ILE A 30 -19.84 -5.66 11.02
C ILE A 30 -18.49 -5.89 11.70
N LEU A 31 -18.25 -5.33 12.89
CA LEU A 31 -17.01 -5.54 13.63
C LEU A 31 -16.79 -7.04 13.93
N PRO A 32 -15.56 -7.56 13.82
CA PRO A 32 -15.27 -8.94 14.16
C PRO A 32 -15.27 -9.13 15.69
N TYR A 33 -16.44 -9.38 16.27
CA TYR A 33 -16.64 -9.62 17.72
C TYR A 33 -15.84 -10.79 18.30
N PHE A 34 -15.33 -11.68 17.45
CA PHE A 34 -14.52 -12.82 17.88
C PHE A 34 -13.03 -12.46 18.09
N PHE A 35 -12.58 -11.31 17.60
CA PHE A 35 -11.17 -10.92 17.62
C PHE A 35 -10.84 -10.01 18.82
N LEU A 36 -11.69 -9.04 19.15
CA LEU A 36 -11.42 -8.07 20.21
C LEU A 36 -11.94 -8.53 21.58
N SER A 37 -11.22 -8.15 22.65
CA SER A 37 -11.73 -8.25 24.02
C SER A 37 -13.01 -7.42 24.22
N ASP A 38 -13.86 -7.81 25.17
CA ASP A 38 -15.07 -7.05 25.51
C ASP A 38 -14.74 -5.61 25.94
N LYS A 39 -13.58 -5.41 26.59
CA LYS A 39 -13.03 -4.10 26.91
C LYS A 39 -12.69 -3.30 25.65
N ALA A 40 -11.96 -3.87 24.68
CA ALA A 40 -11.62 -3.17 23.44
C ALA A 40 -12.88 -2.82 22.62
N ILE A 41 -13.89 -3.70 22.62
CA ILE A 41 -15.19 -3.43 22.02
C ILE A 41 -15.86 -2.26 22.75
N TYR A 42 -15.90 -2.27 24.09
CA TYR A 42 -16.42 -1.17 24.90
C TYR A 42 -15.67 0.14 24.64
N ASP A 43 -14.35 0.13 24.57
CA ASP A 43 -13.53 1.32 24.32
C ASP A 43 -13.77 1.89 22.92
N VAL A 44 -13.96 1.01 21.94
CA VAL A 44 -14.40 1.36 20.59
C VAL A 44 -15.77 2.06 20.66
N TYR A 45 -16.76 1.49 21.35
CA TYR A 45 -18.07 2.11 21.57
C TYR A 45 -17.99 3.44 22.35
N LYS A 46 -17.13 3.53 23.37
CA LYS A 46 -16.95 4.71 24.21
C LYS A 46 -16.34 5.86 23.40
N ASN A 47 -15.35 5.57 22.58
CA ASN A 47 -14.78 6.50 21.60
C ASN A 47 -15.79 6.92 20.53
N TYR A 48 -16.86 6.14 20.32
CA TYR A 48 -17.95 6.44 19.38
C TYR A 48 -19.10 7.23 19.96
N ASN A 49 -19.47 6.99 21.20
CA ASN A 49 -20.59 7.67 21.79
C ASN A 49 -20.16 9.05 22.30
N LYS A 50 -20.77 10.08 21.71
CA LYS A 50 -20.52 11.49 22.02
C LYS A 50 -20.72 11.80 23.51
N SER A 51 -21.63 11.10 24.18
CA SER A 51 -21.93 11.34 25.60
C SER A 51 -20.95 10.66 26.57
N THR A 52 -20.06 9.81 26.08
CA THR A 52 -19.14 9.01 26.93
C THR A 52 -17.67 9.18 26.55
N ARG A 53 -17.36 10.13 25.67
CA ARG A 53 -16.01 10.36 25.17
C ARG A 53 -15.15 10.99 26.29
N ASP A 54 -14.01 10.38 26.59
CA ASP A 54 -13.08 10.88 27.61
C ASP A 54 -12.47 12.24 27.21
N GLU A 55 -12.04 13.03 28.20
CA GLU A 55 -11.40 14.34 27.99
C GLU A 55 -10.19 14.27 27.06
N GLU A 56 -9.38 13.20 27.14
CA GLU A 56 -8.24 12.97 26.25
C GLU A 56 -8.64 12.89 24.78
N ASN A 57 -9.89 12.54 24.47
CA ASN A 57 -10.39 12.47 23.11
C ASN A 57 -11.01 13.78 22.61
N ASN A 58 -11.15 14.80 23.46
CA ASN A 58 -11.61 16.12 23.07
C ASN A 58 -10.53 16.91 22.33
N TRP A 59 -9.27 16.45 22.33
CA TRP A 59 -8.17 17.13 21.64
C TRP A 59 -8.52 17.45 20.18
N PHE A 60 -9.20 16.53 19.47
CA PHE A 60 -9.56 16.73 18.06
C PHE A 60 -10.57 17.86 17.93
N ASP A 61 -11.49 17.94 18.88
CA ASP A 61 -12.53 18.96 18.94
C ASP A 61 -11.94 20.33 19.28
N GLU A 62 -10.95 20.39 20.15
CA GLU A 62 -10.19 21.60 20.47
C GLU A 62 -9.30 22.06 19.32
N PHE A 63 -8.49 21.14 18.77
CA PHE A 63 -7.51 21.40 17.73
C PHE A 63 -8.16 21.88 16.44
N PHE A 64 -9.20 21.18 15.96
CA PHE A 64 -9.92 21.54 14.73
C PHE A 64 -11.16 22.42 14.98
N LYS A 65 -11.45 22.75 16.25
CA LYS A 65 -12.62 23.53 16.68
C LYS A 65 -13.93 22.92 16.17
N THR A 66 -14.11 21.61 16.34
CA THR A 66 -15.21 20.86 15.71
C THR A 66 -16.57 21.13 16.37
N ASN A 67 -16.58 21.65 17.61
CA ASN A 67 -17.77 21.72 18.46
C ASN A 67 -18.42 20.34 18.70
N ASN A 68 -17.58 19.36 19.07
CA ASN A 68 -17.96 17.97 19.32
C ASN A 68 -18.58 17.29 18.09
N GLN A 69 -18.05 17.61 16.90
CA GLN A 69 -18.37 16.94 15.64
C GLN A 69 -17.21 16.04 15.23
N ARG A 70 -17.52 14.88 14.64
CA ARG A 70 -16.49 13.96 14.12
C ARG A 70 -15.87 14.41 12.80
N ARG A 71 -16.47 15.40 12.15
CA ARG A 71 -16.05 15.96 10.86
C ARG A 71 -15.91 17.46 10.99
N VAL A 72 -14.91 18.02 10.32
CA VAL A 72 -14.80 19.45 10.07
C VAL A 72 -14.73 19.68 8.58
N TRP A 73 -15.55 20.62 8.11
CA TRP A 73 -15.68 20.89 6.69
C TRP A 73 -15.19 22.29 6.33
N PHE A 74 -14.45 22.34 5.23
CA PHE A 74 -13.96 23.56 4.64
C PHE A 74 -14.38 23.63 3.16
N ASP A 75 -14.80 24.82 2.73
CA ASP A 75 -15.11 25.12 1.34
C ASP A 75 -13.82 25.39 0.57
N VAL A 76 -13.56 24.61 -0.47
CA VAL A 76 -12.44 24.83 -1.37
C VAL A 76 -12.92 25.73 -2.50
N GLN A 77 -12.46 26.98 -2.47
CA GLN A 77 -12.74 27.96 -3.51
C GLN A 77 -11.54 28.04 -4.44
N PHE A 78 -11.77 27.66 -5.69
CA PHE A 78 -10.81 27.93 -6.75
C PHE A 78 -10.80 29.43 -7.03
N ASP A 79 -9.61 29.99 -7.15
CA ASP A 79 -9.37 31.34 -7.63
C ASP A 79 -8.89 31.31 -9.08
N GLY A 80 -8.59 32.48 -9.65
CA GLY A 80 -8.18 32.58 -11.04
C GLY A 80 -6.96 31.72 -11.41
N ASP A 81 -6.07 31.46 -10.45
CA ASP A 81 -4.87 30.66 -10.69
C ASP A 81 -5.12 29.15 -10.63
N THR A 82 -6.20 28.72 -10.00
CA THR A 82 -6.50 27.29 -9.77
C THR A 82 -7.76 26.80 -10.46
N ASP A 83 -8.60 27.71 -10.94
CA ASP A 83 -9.81 27.43 -11.71
C ASP A 83 -9.48 27.15 -13.19
N ARG A 84 -9.48 25.86 -13.56
CA ARG A 84 -9.20 25.42 -14.94
C ARG A 84 -10.18 26.00 -15.96
N ALA A 85 -11.46 26.13 -15.61
CA ALA A 85 -12.47 26.66 -16.52
C ALA A 85 -12.24 28.15 -16.78
N TYR A 86 -11.80 28.87 -15.74
CA TYR A 86 -11.41 30.28 -15.88
C TYR A 86 -10.11 30.45 -16.67
N LYS A 87 -9.11 29.57 -16.48
CA LYS A 87 -7.89 29.56 -17.29
C LYS A 87 -8.20 29.35 -18.77
N LEU A 88 -8.99 28.33 -19.09
CA LEU A 88 -9.48 28.12 -20.45
C LEU A 88 -10.17 29.39 -20.98
N TYR A 89 -11.08 29.96 -20.20
CA TYR A 89 -11.77 31.19 -20.57
C TYR A 89 -10.82 32.35 -20.89
N LEU A 90 -9.80 32.59 -20.06
CA LEU A 90 -8.81 33.62 -20.32
C LEU A 90 -7.98 33.30 -21.57
N ASP A 91 -7.53 32.06 -21.73
CA ASP A 91 -6.74 31.61 -22.88
C ASP A 91 -7.53 31.77 -24.20
N THR A 92 -8.84 31.46 -24.19
CA THR A 92 -9.73 31.71 -25.32
C THR A 92 -9.86 33.20 -25.63
N LEU A 93 -9.96 34.07 -24.62
CA LEU A 93 -9.99 35.52 -24.83
C LEU A 93 -8.67 36.04 -25.41
N TYR A 94 -7.53 35.56 -24.90
CA TYR A 94 -6.19 35.95 -25.36
C TYR A 94 -5.92 35.49 -26.80
N SER A 95 -6.20 34.22 -27.11
CA SER A 95 -6.00 33.65 -28.45
C SER A 95 -6.80 34.38 -29.53
N ARG A 96 -7.94 34.97 -29.18
CA ARG A 96 -8.78 35.79 -30.08
C ARG A 96 -8.37 37.26 -30.16
N GLY A 97 -7.25 37.63 -29.53
CA GLY A 97 -6.74 39.00 -29.57
C GLY A 97 -7.62 40.01 -28.83
N CYS A 98 -8.48 39.57 -27.90
CA CYS A 98 -9.33 40.47 -27.13
C CYS A 98 -8.50 41.42 -26.25
N ASP A 99 -7.31 40.99 -25.82
CA ASP A 99 -6.32 41.82 -25.15
C ASP A 99 -5.92 43.03 -26.03
N ARG A 100 -5.76 42.87 -27.34
CA ARG A 100 -5.42 43.98 -28.27
C ARG A 100 -6.57 44.97 -28.47
N TYR A 101 -7.82 44.51 -28.36
CA TYR A 101 -9.00 45.38 -28.41
C TYR A 101 -9.24 46.15 -27.11
N TYR A 102 -8.85 45.59 -25.95
CA TYR A 102 -9.15 46.17 -24.64
C TYR A 102 -7.93 46.69 -23.84
N SER A 103 -6.68 46.51 -24.28
CA SER A 103 -5.46 46.98 -23.57
C SER A 103 -5.03 48.42 -23.89
N LYS A 104 -5.68 49.13 -24.83
CA LYS A 104 -5.46 50.58 -25.00
C LYS A 104 -6.01 51.32 -23.78
N SER A 105 -5.30 52.34 -23.28
CA SER A 105 -5.51 53.01 -21.97
C SER A 105 -6.96 53.41 -21.57
N ARG A 106 -7.90 53.52 -22.51
CA ARG A 106 -9.34 53.75 -22.24
C ARG A 106 -10.17 52.48 -21.97
N TYR A 107 -9.64 51.29 -22.21
CA TYR A 107 -10.34 50.02 -22.10
C TYR A 107 -9.81 49.10 -20.99
N ASP A 108 -8.78 49.52 -20.26
CA ASP A 108 -8.19 48.77 -19.14
C ASP A 108 -9.24 48.41 -18.07
N LEU A 109 -10.16 49.32 -17.75
CA LEU A 109 -11.29 49.04 -16.84
C LEU A 109 -12.24 47.96 -17.38
N LEU A 110 -12.47 47.93 -18.69
CA LEU A 110 -13.32 46.91 -19.31
C LEU A 110 -12.60 45.58 -19.35
N TRP A 111 -11.31 45.57 -19.70
CA TRP A 111 -10.48 44.37 -19.65
C TRP A 111 -10.47 43.79 -18.23
N ARG A 112 -10.13 44.58 -17.20
CA ARG A 112 -10.17 44.15 -15.78
C ARG A 112 -11.53 43.60 -15.35
N SER A 113 -12.61 44.17 -15.88
CA SER A 113 -13.96 43.69 -15.61
C SER A 113 -14.24 42.34 -16.29
N VAL A 114 -13.83 42.18 -17.55
CA VAL A 114 -13.99 40.94 -18.31
C VAL A 114 -13.09 39.84 -17.76
N SER A 115 -11.82 40.14 -17.50
CA SER A 115 -10.83 39.22 -16.96
C SER A 115 -10.96 39.03 -15.44
N SER A 116 -11.97 39.56 -14.76
CA SER A 116 -12.17 39.31 -13.33
C SER A 116 -12.69 37.91 -13.07
N HIS A 117 -11.97 37.11 -12.27
CA HIS A 117 -12.42 35.77 -11.83
C HIS A 117 -13.80 35.83 -11.17
N LYS A 118 -14.06 36.85 -10.34
CA LYS A 118 -15.37 37.05 -9.72
C LYS A 118 -16.49 37.24 -10.75
N ASN A 119 -16.27 38.08 -11.76
CA ASN A 119 -17.27 38.34 -12.80
C ASN A 119 -17.50 37.10 -13.67
N PHE A 120 -16.45 36.33 -13.93
CA PHE A 120 -16.54 35.01 -14.56
C PHE A 120 -17.40 34.05 -13.73
N THR A 121 -17.12 33.89 -12.43
CA THR A 121 -17.88 33.02 -11.52
C THR A 121 -19.36 33.43 -11.47
N ASP A 122 -19.64 34.71 -11.24
CA ASP A 122 -20.99 35.27 -11.15
C ASP A 122 -21.73 35.34 -12.50
N ASN A 123 -21.01 35.08 -13.62
CA ASN A 123 -21.49 35.32 -14.99
C ASN A 123 -22.13 36.71 -15.15
N SER A 124 -21.54 37.71 -14.52
CA SER A 124 -22.08 39.07 -14.54
C SER A 124 -20.99 40.10 -14.39
N MET A 125 -21.17 41.26 -15.01
CA MET A 125 -20.27 42.40 -14.89
C MET A 125 -21.06 43.69 -14.88
N VAL A 126 -20.45 44.77 -14.38
CA VAL A 126 -21.05 46.11 -14.44
C VAL A 126 -20.51 46.84 -15.68
N LEU A 127 -21.41 47.20 -16.59
CA LEU A 127 -21.11 47.99 -17.76
C LEU A 127 -21.95 49.27 -17.72
N LYS A 128 -21.31 50.45 -17.72
CA LYS A 128 -21.99 51.76 -17.65
C LYS A 128 -23.02 51.83 -16.49
N LYS A 129 -22.61 51.38 -15.29
CA LYS A 129 -23.44 51.31 -14.07
C LYS A 129 -24.63 50.32 -14.13
N GLN A 130 -24.74 49.50 -15.18
CA GLN A 130 -25.76 48.45 -15.27
C GLN A 130 -25.14 47.06 -15.16
N LYS A 131 -25.77 46.17 -14.38
CA LYS A 131 -25.35 44.76 -14.28
C LYS A 131 -25.81 44.02 -15.53
N VAL A 132 -24.88 43.44 -16.27
CA VAL A 132 -25.13 42.68 -17.51
C VAL A 132 -24.58 41.26 -17.40
N LYS A 133 -25.12 40.31 -18.18
CA LYS A 133 -24.58 38.94 -18.27
C LYS A 133 -23.26 38.95 -19.04
N LEU A 134 -22.19 38.43 -18.44
CA LEU A 134 -20.84 38.45 -19.01
C LEU A 134 -20.80 37.71 -20.35
N PHE A 135 -21.13 36.42 -20.36
CA PHE A 135 -21.02 35.59 -21.56
C PHE A 135 -21.93 36.07 -22.70
N LYS A 136 -23.17 36.48 -22.41
CA LYS A 136 -24.08 37.07 -23.42
C LYS A 136 -23.48 38.33 -24.05
N THR A 137 -22.78 39.14 -23.26
CA THR A 137 -22.14 40.36 -23.75
C THR A 137 -20.94 40.02 -24.64
N LEU A 138 -20.13 39.04 -24.25
CA LEU A 138 -18.96 38.59 -25.02
C LEU A 138 -19.37 37.97 -26.37
N ILE A 139 -20.43 37.17 -26.42
CA ILE A 139 -21.00 36.67 -27.69
C ILE A 139 -21.45 37.84 -28.57
N LYS A 140 -22.25 38.77 -28.03
CA LYS A 140 -22.75 39.92 -28.79
C LYS A 140 -21.62 40.80 -29.35
N LYS A 141 -20.45 40.75 -28.73
CA LYS A 141 -19.25 41.49 -29.13
C LYS A 141 -18.30 40.68 -30.01
N GLY A 142 -18.63 39.42 -30.33
CA GLY A 142 -17.77 38.52 -31.11
C GLY A 142 -16.50 38.09 -30.38
N ALA A 143 -16.41 38.32 -29.07
CA ALA A 143 -15.24 37.96 -28.27
C ALA A 143 -15.21 36.47 -27.93
N LEU A 144 -16.39 35.83 -27.85
CA LEU A 144 -16.58 34.40 -27.68
C LEU A 144 -17.71 33.93 -28.61
N TYR A 145 -17.70 32.65 -28.96
CA TYR A 145 -18.80 31.95 -29.62
C TYR A 145 -19.54 31.03 -28.62
N SER A 146 -20.65 30.48 -29.06
CA SER A 146 -21.48 29.59 -28.22
C SER A 146 -20.72 28.32 -27.84
N GLU A 147 -19.91 27.79 -28.76
CA GLU A 147 -19.13 26.57 -28.59
C GLU A 147 -18.05 26.74 -27.50
N ASP A 148 -17.40 27.90 -27.44
CA ASP A 148 -16.44 28.20 -26.36
C ASP A 148 -17.14 28.18 -25.00
N ILE A 149 -18.36 28.70 -24.93
CA ILE A 149 -19.14 28.74 -23.70
C ILE A 149 -19.59 27.34 -23.29
N ASP A 150 -19.92 26.47 -24.24
CA ASP A 150 -20.27 25.08 -23.95
C ASP A 150 -19.06 24.31 -23.41
N GLU A 151 -17.87 24.52 -23.97
CA GLU A 151 -16.62 23.94 -23.48
C GLU A 151 -16.27 24.48 -22.08
N ILE A 152 -16.29 25.80 -21.90
CA ILE A 152 -16.09 26.46 -20.61
C ILE A 152 -17.09 25.93 -19.59
N ASN A 153 -18.39 25.86 -19.91
CA ASN A 153 -19.42 25.37 -18.99
C ASN A 153 -19.22 23.90 -18.66
N THR A 154 -18.74 23.09 -19.61
CA THR A 154 -18.39 21.68 -19.36
C THR A 154 -17.27 21.57 -18.33
N MET A 155 -16.26 22.44 -18.38
CA MET A 155 -15.24 22.52 -17.34
C MET A 155 -15.73 23.20 -16.04
N LYS A 156 -16.61 24.19 -16.15
CA LYS A 156 -17.18 24.96 -15.03
C LYS A 156 -18.14 24.13 -14.18
N LYS A 157 -18.59 22.98 -14.71
CA LYS A 157 -19.20 21.90 -13.92
C LYS A 157 -18.27 21.31 -12.87
N ASN A 158 -17.09 21.91 -12.60
CA ASN A 158 -16.33 21.65 -11.39
C ASN A 158 -17.27 21.74 -10.19
N PRO A 159 -17.63 20.59 -9.61
CA PRO A 159 -18.51 20.55 -8.47
C PRO A 159 -17.83 21.28 -7.32
N ARG A 160 -18.63 21.94 -6.49
CA ARG A 160 -18.12 22.60 -5.30
C ARG A 160 -17.38 21.56 -4.46
N LEU A 161 -16.09 21.76 -4.25
CA LEU A 161 -15.25 20.83 -3.52
C LEU A 161 -15.16 21.24 -2.06
N PHE A 162 -15.29 20.25 -1.20
CA PHE A 162 -15.19 20.39 0.25
C PHE A 162 -14.05 19.56 0.75
N LEU A 163 -13.19 20.16 1.57
CA LEU A 163 -12.18 19.47 2.35
C LEU A 163 -12.79 19.04 3.67
N CYS A 164 -12.71 17.76 3.98
CA CYS A 164 -13.15 17.17 5.24
C CYS A 164 -11.95 16.69 6.03
N ILE A 165 -11.89 17.03 7.30
CA ILE A 165 -11.01 16.40 8.30
C ILE A 165 -11.92 15.58 9.20
N SER A 166 -11.68 14.27 9.31
CA SER A 166 -12.64 13.35 9.92
C SER A 166 -12.00 12.32 10.86
N ARG A 167 -12.61 12.18 12.04
CA ARG A 167 -12.50 11.02 12.94
C ARG A 167 -13.77 10.16 12.95
N ASN A 168 -14.58 10.24 11.89
CA ASN A 168 -15.74 9.39 11.75
C ASN A 168 -15.32 7.99 11.26
N PRO A 169 -15.62 6.91 11.99
CA PRO A 169 -15.26 5.52 11.63
C PRO A 169 -15.80 5.05 10.29
N ILE A 170 -16.94 5.59 9.87
CA ILE A 170 -17.51 5.29 8.56
C ILE A 170 -16.58 5.79 7.45
N ASP A 171 -15.91 6.92 7.67
CA ASP A 171 -14.96 7.42 6.68
C ASP A 171 -13.68 6.55 6.62
N TYR A 172 -13.35 5.88 7.73
CA TYR A 172 -12.25 4.90 7.78
C TYR A 172 -12.64 3.62 7.06
N LEU A 173 -13.88 3.15 7.24
CA LEU A 173 -14.40 1.97 6.54
C LEU A 173 -14.29 2.12 5.01
N PHE A 174 -14.55 3.33 4.50
CA PHE A 174 -14.51 3.62 3.07
C PHE A 174 -13.17 4.21 2.59
N CYS A 175 -12.11 4.05 3.39
CA CYS A 175 -10.76 4.49 3.10
C CYS A 175 -10.01 3.53 2.13
N SER A 176 -10.67 3.02 1.07
CA SER A 176 -10.04 2.25 -0.02
C SER A 176 -10.02 3.03 -1.34
N THR A 177 -9.14 2.67 -2.28
CA THR A 177 -9.03 3.34 -3.59
C THR A 177 -10.32 3.18 -4.41
N ASN A 178 -10.91 4.32 -4.82
CA ASN A 178 -12.06 4.46 -5.75
C ASN A 178 -13.33 3.62 -5.49
N GLN A 179 -13.82 3.59 -4.25
CA GLN A 179 -15.15 3.11 -3.80
C GLN A 179 -16.17 2.79 -4.92
N PRO A 180 -16.70 1.55 -5.03
CA PRO A 180 -17.03 0.60 -3.97
C PRO A 180 -16.13 -0.65 -3.92
N PHE A 181 -15.57 -0.96 -2.75
CA PHE A 181 -14.81 -2.17 -2.38
C PHE A 181 -13.91 -2.82 -3.46
N THR A 182 -12.89 -2.08 -3.90
CA THR A 182 -11.63 -2.63 -4.46
C THR A 182 -10.43 -2.05 -3.70
N SER A 183 -10.46 -2.19 -2.38
CA SER A 183 -9.21 -2.35 -1.65
C SER A 183 -8.55 -3.61 -2.20
N CYS A 184 -7.23 -3.64 -2.37
CA CYS A 184 -6.49 -4.89 -2.61
C CYS A 184 -6.67 -5.90 -1.45
N GLN A 185 -7.41 -5.52 -0.40
CA GLN A 185 -7.77 -6.28 0.78
C GLN A 185 -9.30 -6.27 1.03
N SER A 186 -9.90 -7.45 1.12
CA SER A 186 -11.28 -7.75 1.48
C SER A 186 -11.63 -7.36 2.92
N LEU A 187 -12.81 -6.76 3.14
CA LEU A 187 -13.39 -6.63 4.50
C LEU A 187 -13.71 -7.97 5.16
N TYR A 188 -13.88 -9.01 4.36
CA TYR A 188 -14.44 -10.30 4.79
C TYR A 188 -13.35 -11.31 5.13
N GLN A 189 -12.23 -11.26 4.41
CA GLN A 189 -11.18 -12.27 4.47
C GLN A 189 -9.83 -11.70 4.89
N ASP A 190 -9.62 -10.39 4.78
CA ASP A 190 -8.29 -9.81 4.92
C ASP A 190 -8.13 -8.97 6.18
N THR A 191 -6.86 -8.66 6.42
CA THR A 191 -6.32 -7.86 7.51
C THR A 191 -7.09 -6.56 7.70
N TYR A 192 -7.46 -5.85 6.63
CA TYR A 192 -8.11 -4.54 6.70
C TYR A 192 -9.35 -4.50 7.61
N GLY A 193 -10.27 -5.46 7.46
CA GLY A 193 -11.50 -5.50 8.27
C GLY A 193 -11.23 -5.74 9.76
N LYS A 194 -10.15 -6.47 10.08
CA LYS A 194 -9.72 -6.75 11.45
C LYS A 194 -9.02 -5.55 12.11
N GLY A 195 -8.41 -4.65 11.33
CA GLY A 195 -7.71 -3.46 11.83
C GLY A 195 -8.55 -2.21 12.03
N LEU A 196 -9.74 -2.16 11.44
CA LEU A 196 -10.66 -1.02 11.59
C LEU A 196 -10.92 -0.59 13.04
N PRO A 197 -11.11 -1.50 14.02
CA PRO A 197 -11.24 -1.12 15.43
C PRO A 197 -9.99 -0.43 15.99
N SER A 198 -8.80 -0.92 15.66
CA SER A 198 -7.55 -0.32 16.16
C SER A 198 -7.34 1.08 15.60
N LEU A 199 -7.75 1.33 14.34
CA LEU A 199 -7.69 2.65 13.73
C LEU A 199 -8.57 3.69 14.44
N THR A 200 -9.68 3.28 15.05
CA THR A 200 -10.58 4.22 15.74
C THR A 200 -10.18 4.49 17.17
N LEU A 201 -9.39 3.61 17.76
CA LEU A 201 -8.77 3.79 19.06
C LEU A 201 -7.50 4.66 18.99
N ASP A 202 -6.89 4.81 17.82
CA ASP A 202 -5.71 5.67 17.64
C ASP A 202 -6.09 7.16 17.82
N PRO A 203 -5.68 7.80 18.94
CA PRO A 203 -6.01 9.19 19.18
C PRO A 203 -5.24 10.11 18.25
N ASN A 204 -4.16 9.68 17.60
CA ASN A 204 -3.35 10.55 16.75
C ASN A 204 -3.86 10.60 15.30
N ARG A 205 -4.72 9.64 14.91
CA ARG A 205 -5.08 9.42 13.52
C ARG A 205 -6.41 10.05 13.13
N PHE A 206 -6.44 10.53 11.89
CA PHE A 206 -7.65 10.98 11.23
C PHE A 206 -7.51 10.84 9.72
N ILE A 207 -8.64 10.89 9.02
CA ILE A 207 -8.68 10.91 7.55
C ILE A 207 -8.95 12.33 7.09
N ILE A 208 -8.31 12.71 5.99
CA ILE A 208 -8.56 13.95 5.28
C ILE A 208 -9.03 13.58 3.88
N PHE A 209 -10.13 14.15 3.41
CA PHE A 209 -10.63 13.86 2.06
C PHE A 209 -11.27 15.06 1.39
N LEU A 210 -11.24 15.07 0.06
CA LEU A 210 -12.05 15.96 -0.76
C LEU A 210 -13.33 15.26 -1.19
N SER A 211 -14.44 15.98 -1.13
CA SER A 211 -15.73 15.52 -1.63
C SER A 211 -16.49 16.65 -2.32
N GLU A 212 -17.31 16.28 -3.27
CA GLU A 212 -18.25 17.16 -3.97
C GLU A 212 -19.58 17.32 -3.18
N GLY A 213 -19.65 16.74 -1.98
CA GLY A 213 -20.88 16.61 -1.20
C GLY A 213 -21.81 15.48 -1.69
N ARG A 214 -21.39 14.71 -2.71
CA ARG A 214 -22.18 13.58 -3.22
C ARG A 214 -22.16 12.42 -2.23
N ILE A 215 -23.35 11.97 -1.84
CA ILE A 215 -23.56 10.79 -1.00
C ILE A 215 -23.75 9.56 -1.88
N VAL A 216 -23.11 8.46 -1.50
CA VAL A 216 -23.25 7.12 -2.10
C VAL A 216 -23.74 6.13 -1.06
N ARG A 217 -24.32 5.02 -1.55
CA ARG A 217 -24.79 3.91 -0.73
C ARG A 217 -23.98 2.66 -1.05
N SER A 218 -23.46 2.01 -0.03
CA SER A 218 -22.69 0.77 -0.14
C SER A 218 -23.30 -0.28 0.80
N ASN A 219 -23.49 -1.50 0.31
CA ASN A 219 -23.93 -2.61 1.14
C ASN A 219 -22.73 -3.44 1.57
N ILE A 220 -22.62 -3.71 2.87
CA ILE A 220 -21.59 -4.58 3.45
C ILE A 220 -22.31 -5.59 4.34
N ARG A 221 -22.16 -6.88 4.05
CA ARG A 221 -23.01 -7.94 4.62
C ARG A 221 -24.50 -7.59 4.43
N ARG A 222 -25.27 -7.58 5.51
CA ARG A 222 -26.69 -7.22 5.55
C ARG A 222 -26.97 -5.74 5.85
N TYR A 223 -25.93 -4.91 5.96
CA TYR A 223 -26.04 -3.52 6.37
C TYR A 223 -25.81 -2.57 5.20
N THR A 224 -26.59 -1.48 5.16
CA THR A 224 -26.45 -0.41 4.17
C THR A 224 -25.81 0.81 4.81
N PHE A 225 -24.69 1.24 4.25
CA PHE A 225 -23.97 2.42 4.68
C PHE A 225 -24.19 3.57 3.70
N LYS A 226 -24.44 4.77 4.24
CA LYS A 226 -24.44 6.03 3.48
C LYS A 226 -23.15 6.77 3.76
N HIS A 227 -22.37 7.10 2.74
CA HIS A 227 -21.08 7.78 2.95
C HIS A 227 -20.80 8.78 1.82
N PHE A 228 -19.83 9.66 2.06
CA PHE A 228 -19.38 10.59 1.02
C PHE A 228 -18.58 9.86 -0.04
N ARG A 229 -18.76 10.28 -1.29
CA ARG A 229 -17.85 9.92 -2.36
C ARG A 229 -16.59 10.79 -2.24
N TYR A 230 -15.44 10.15 -2.18
CA TYR A 230 -14.14 10.82 -2.14
C TYR A 230 -13.63 11.05 -3.57
N SER A 231 -13.17 12.26 -3.85
CA SER A 231 -12.37 12.56 -5.05
C SER A 231 -10.87 12.47 -4.77
N LEU A 232 -10.49 12.68 -3.51
CA LEU A 232 -9.14 12.59 -2.98
C LEU A 232 -9.21 12.21 -1.51
N ARG A 233 -8.27 11.43 -0.98
CA ARG A 233 -8.14 11.19 0.46
C ARG A 233 -6.70 10.97 0.90
N SER A 234 -6.47 11.08 2.19
CA SER A 234 -5.20 10.76 2.82
C SER A 234 -5.42 10.41 4.30
N TRP A 235 -4.63 9.47 4.79
CA TRP A 235 -4.46 9.32 6.24
C TRP A 235 -3.51 10.40 6.76
N ALA A 236 -3.81 10.88 7.96
CA ALA A 236 -3.00 11.85 8.64
C ALA A 236 -2.80 11.51 10.11
N LEU A 237 -1.68 11.99 10.66
CA LEU A 237 -1.31 11.88 12.06
C LEU A 237 -1.03 13.27 12.64
N ILE A 238 -1.26 13.46 13.93
CA ILE A 238 -0.89 14.68 14.65
C ILE A 238 0.40 14.47 15.47
N GLY A 239 1.35 15.37 15.29
CA GLY A 239 2.63 15.37 15.99
C GLY A 239 2.59 15.99 17.37
N ASN A 240 3.58 15.63 18.17
CA ASN A 240 3.83 16.30 19.45
C ASN A 240 4.04 17.83 19.32
N ASP A 241 4.43 18.30 18.12
CA ASP A 241 4.61 19.71 17.75
C ASP A 241 3.39 20.31 17.04
N ASP A 242 2.24 19.63 17.07
CA ASP A 242 1.01 20.01 16.39
C ASP A 242 1.08 20.01 14.86
N THR A 243 2.11 19.38 14.28
CA THR A 243 2.22 19.21 12.84
C THR A 243 1.33 18.06 12.34
N ILE A 244 0.56 18.32 11.28
CA ILE A 244 -0.22 17.29 10.58
C ILE A 244 0.71 16.55 9.60
N VAL A 245 0.94 15.27 9.84
CA VAL A 245 1.74 14.41 8.95
C VAL A 245 0.82 13.66 8.01
N ILE A 246 0.99 13.90 6.71
CA ILE A 246 0.24 13.26 5.64
C ILE A 246 0.93 11.95 5.28
N ILE A 247 0.32 10.81 5.63
CA ILE A 247 0.93 9.49 5.49
C ILE A 247 1.11 9.11 4.02
N ARG A 248 0.00 9.14 3.29
CA ARG A 248 -0.09 8.80 1.87
C ARG A 248 -1.37 9.36 1.29
N GLN A 249 -1.31 9.81 0.04
CA GLN A 249 -2.42 10.46 -0.64
C GLN A 249 -2.96 9.57 -1.77
N TYR A 250 -4.29 9.52 -1.93
CA TYR A 250 -4.93 8.71 -2.96
C TYR A 250 -6.01 9.50 -3.71
N PRO A 251 -5.91 9.67 -5.05
CA PRO A 251 -4.78 9.25 -5.90
C PRO A 251 -3.54 10.17 -5.74
N ASP A 252 -2.35 9.61 -5.93
CA ASP A 252 -1.06 10.30 -5.75
C ASP A 252 -0.83 11.51 -6.70
N LYS A 253 -1.50 11.55 -7.87
CA LYS A 253 -1.31 12.58 -8.93
C LYS A 253 -2.29 13.76 -8.85
N SER A 254 -2.74 14.14 -7.66
CA SER A 254 -3.82 15.13 -7.47
C SER A 254 -3.33 16.36 -6.68
N ILE A 255 -4.27 17.25 -6.31
CA ILE A 255 -4.00 18.43 -5.46
C ILE A 255 -3.29 17.97 -4.18
N LYS A 256 -2.16 18.57 -3.81
CA LYS A 256 -1.43 18.14 -2.61
C LYS A 256 -2.23 18.49 -1.35
N MET A 257 -2.46 17.51 -0.49
CA MET A 257 -3.20 17.68 0.76
C MET A 257 -2.49 18.66 1.72
N THR A 258 -1.15 18.65 1.73
CA THR A 258 -0.33 19.59 2.50
C THR A 258 -0.63 21.03 2.13
N GLU A 259 -0.64 21.35 0.83
CA GLU A 259 -0.93 22.69 0.32
C GLU A 259 -2.35 23.15 0.72
N LEU A 260 -3.34 22.25 0.63
CA LEU A 260 -4.72 22.54 1.08
C LEU A 260 -4.77 22.91 2.57
N LEU A 261 -4.13 22.12 3.42
CA LEU A 261 -4.15 22.32 4.87
C LEU A 261 -3.35 23.55 5.33
N GLU A 262 -2.26 23.87 4.65
CA GLU A 262 -1.47 25.07 4.92
C GLU A 262 -2.28 26.34 4.63
N THR A 263 -3.14 26.34 3.60
CA THR A 263 -4.02 27.50 3.31
C THR A 263 -5.08 27.76 4.38
N ILE A 264 -5.39 26.77 5.22
CA ILE A 264 -6.27 26.94 6.39
C ILE A 264 -5.51 27.10 7.70
N GLY A 265 -4.18 27.21 7.63
CA GLY A 265 -3.31 27.56 8.76
C GLY A 265 -2.76 26.37 9.57
N TYR A 266 -2.86 25.14 9.07
CA TYR A 266 -2.21 24.00 9.72
C TYR A 266 -0.77 23.81 9.24
N LYS A 267 0.14 23.54 10.19
CA LYS A 267 1.48 23.08 9.85
C LYS A 267 1.38 21.66 9.30
N THR A 268 2.03 21.41 8.18
CA THR A 268 2.00 20.07 7.58
C THR A 268 3.37 19.54 7.24
N LYS A 269 3.45 18.21 7.13
CA LYS A 269 4.63 17.50 6.68
C LYS A 269 4.21 16.31 5.82
N TYR A 270 4.89 16.13 4.71
CA TYR A 270 4.85 14.89 3.95
C TYR A 270 6.13 14.10 4.26
N PRO A 271 6.06 12.86 4.74
CA PRO A 271 7.22 12.00 4.87
C PRO A 271 7.72 11.73 3.45
N ASN A 272 8.82 12.37 3.06
CA ASN A 272 9.32 12.27 1.69
C ASN A 272 9.63 10.81 1.35
N SER A 273 9.09 10.39 0.21
CA SER A 273 9.45 9.20 -0.53
C SER A 273 10.97 9.18 -0.79
N TYR A 274 11.64 8.15 -0.28
CA TYR A 274 13.03 7.77 -0.59
C TYR A 274 14.10 8.85 -0.33
N GLY A 275 14.63 8.93 0.90
CA GLY A 275 15.94 9.56 1.14
C GLY A 275 16.20 10.04 2.57
N ASP A 276 15.23 10.72 3.18
CA ASP A 276 15.38 11.26 4.53
C ASP A 276 14.54 10.45 5.52
N ARG A 277 15.19 9.67 6.39
CA ARG A 277 14.56 9.02 7.55
C ARG A 277 14.00 10.10 8.48
N LYS A 278 12.77 10.55 8.24
CA LYS A 278 12.11 11.52 9.11
C LYS A 278 11.24 10.77 10.09
N VAL A 279 11.88 10.35 11.18
CA VAL A 279 11.20 9.95 12.41
C VAL A 279 10.27 11.08 12.86
N PHE A 280 9.05 10.71 13.19
CA PHE A 280 8.05 11.60 13.76
C PHE A 280 7.50 10.99 15.04
N ILE A 281 7.25 11.83 16.04
CA ILE A 281 6.77 11.44 17.37
C ILE A 281 5.29 11.83 17.48
N SER A 282 4.44 10.86 17.81
CA SER A 282 3.01 11.08 18.04
C SER A 282 2.75 12.10 19.14
N LYS A 283 1.64 12.84 19.04
CA LYS A 283 1.21 13.76 20.11
C LYS A 283 0.79 13.03 21.38
N PHE A 284 -0.03 12.01 21.19
CA PHE A 284 -0.62 11.19 22.24
C PHE A 284 0.02 9.81 22.24
N GLU A 285 0.04 9.22 23.41
CA GLU A 285 0.33 7.80 23.57
C GLU A 285 -0.73 6.98 22.84
N PHE A 286 -0.31 5.86 22.27
CA PHE A 286 -1.22 4.98 21.55
C PHE A 286 -1.28 3.64 22.27
N ALA A 287 -2.37 3.42 23.00
CA ALA A 287 -2.66 2.14 23.62
C ALA A 287 -3.06 1.13 22.54
N ILE A 288 -2.23 0.10 22.35
CA ILE A 288 -2.52 -0.99 21.43
C ILE A 288 -3.73 -1.78 21.96
N PRO A 289 -4.81 -1.96 21.18
CA PRO A 289 -5.95 -2.75 21.62
C PRO A 289 -5.58 -4.23 21.84
N LYS A 290 -6.22 -4.83 22.84
CA LYS A 290 -6.04 -6.24 23.19
C LYS A 290 -7.12 -7.16 22.59
N LEU A 291 -6.70 -8.32 22.14
CA LEU A 291 -7.52 -9.46 21.76
C LEU A 291 -8.16 -10.14 22.98
N LYS A 292 -9.08 -11.08 22.75
CA LYS A 292 -9.81 -11.80 23.81
C LYS A 292 -8.93 -12.63 24.74
N ASP A 293 -7.83 -13.14 24.23
CA ASP A 293 -6.78 -13.88 24.96
C ASP A 293 -5.77 -12.94 25.63
N ASP A 294 -6.09 -11.64 25.72
CA ASP A 294 -5.28 -10.58 26.31
C ASP A 294 -3.97 -10.29 25.55
N THR A 295 -3.85 -10.79 24.32
CA THR A 295 -2.73 -10.49 23.44
C THR A 295 -2.88 -9.13 22.75
N ASN A 296 -1.80 -8.36 22.60
CA ASN A 296 -1.85 -7.09 21.89
C ASN A 296 -2.04 -7.35 20.41
N SER A 297 -3.06 -6.79 19.74
CA SER A 297 -3.16 -6.84 18.28
C SER A 297 -3.26 -5.47 17.67
N PHE A 298 -2.37 -5.23 16.71
CA PHE A 298 -2.29 -3.95 16.04
C PHE A 298 -2.20 -4.07 14.54
N LEU A 299 -3.33 -4.18 13.88
CA LEU A 299 -3.31 -4.21 12.43
C LEU A 299 -3.21 -2.79 11.86
N TYR A 300 -1.99 -2.38 11.54
CA TYR A 300 -1.71 -1.11 10.89
C TYR A 300 -1.94 -1.19 9.39
N ILE A 301 -2.67 -0.21 8.87
CA ILE A 301 -2.94 -0.08 7.44
C ILE A 301 -2.17 1.16 6.95
N ASP A 302 -1.46 1.01 5.83
CA ASP A 302 -0.59 1.97 5.13
C ASP A 302 0.87 2.06 5.60
N ASN A 303 1.72 2.61 4.71
CA ASN A 303 3.18 2.46 4.65
C ASN A 303 4.01 3.15 5.74
N ILE A 304 3.61 3.06 7.00
CA ILE A 304 4.38 3.64 8.09
C ILE A 304 4.71 2.57 9.13
N GLY A 305 6.00 2.30 9.28
CA GLY A 305 6.53 1.46 10.34
C GLY A 305 6.30 2.13 11.68
N LEU A 306 5.82 1.36 12.65
CA LEU A 306 5.75 1.80 14.05
C LEU A 306 7.00 1.33 14.79
N LYS A 307 7.61 2.24 15.56
CA LYS A 307 8.60 1.90 16.56
C LYS A 307 8.10 2.37 17.92
N TYR A 308 7.90 1.42 18.83
CA TYR A 308 7.53 1.73 20.21
C TYR A 308 8.77 2.19 20.99
N LEU A 309 8.61 3.19 21.85
CA LEU A 309 9.62 3.64 22.80
C LEU A 309 9.23 3.19 24.21
N PRO A 310 9.80 2.08 24.75
CA PRO A 310 9.43 1.53 26.05
C PRO A 310 9.59 2.50 27.22
N SER A 311 10.42 3.53 27.07
CA SER A 311 10.69 4.52 28.11
C SER A 311 9.67 5.68 28.15
N VAL A 312 8.75 5.77 27.18
CA VAL A 312 7.88 6.97 27.04
C VAL A 312 6.47 6.68 26.52
N ASP A 313 6.04 5.41 26.41
CA ASP A 313 4.73 5.01 25.88
C ASP A 313 4.33 5.69 24.55
N LYS A 314 5.33 6.09 23.75
CA LYS A 314 5.18 6.84 22.51
C LYS A 314 5.49 6.00 21.29
N VAL A 315 4.80 6.32 20.20
CA VAL A 315 5.00 5.70 18.89
C VAL A 315 5.82 6.64 18.01
N ILE A 316 6.94 6.13 17.54
CA ILE A 316 7.69 6.68 16.42
C ILE A 316 7.12 6.09 15.13
N TYR A 317 6.87 6.95 14.16
CA TYR A 317 6.52 6.54 12.81
C TYR A 317 7.78 6.67 11.92
N ASP A 318 8.24 5.56 11.32
CA ASP A 318 9.34 5.51 10.33
C ASP A 318 8.74 5.19 8.94
N SER A 319 9.05 6.04 7.96
CA SER A 319 8.40 6.05 6.64
C SER A 319 8.93 5.02 5.65
N ARG A 320 9.61 3.96 6.11
CA ARG A 320 10.29 3.02 5.20
C ARG A 320 9.44 1.86 4.72
N ASP A 321 8.59 1.29 5.56
CA ASP A 321 7.97 0.01 5.21
C ASP A 321 6.52 -0.04 5.67
N GLY A 322 5.62 -0.27 4.71
CA GLY A 322 4.26 -0.65 5.01
C GLY A 322 4.16 -2.11 5.32
N ILE A 323 4.13 -2.42 6.61
CA ILE A 323 3.87 -3.77 7.07
C ILE A 323 2.74 -3.74 8.10
N VAL A 324 1.75 -4.58 7.79
CA VAL A 324 0.72 -5.07 8.70
C VAL A 324 1.40 -6.01 9.70
N GLY A 325 1.36 -5.69 10.99
CA GLY A 325 1.77 -6.63 12.04
C GLY A 325 0.60 -6.98 12.95
N SER A 326 -0.03 -8.14 12.82
CA SER A 326 -0.84 -8.64 13.94
C SER A 326 0.13 -9.04 15.03
N MET A 327 0.42 -8.13 15.96
CA MET A 327 0.94 -8.57 17.24
C MET A 327 -0.10 -9.54 17.82
N GLY A 328 0.39 -10.61 18.40
CA GLY A 328 -0.25 -11.30 19.50
C GLY A 328 0.89 -11.60 20.47
N GLY A 329 0.58 -11.88 21.72
CA GLY A 329 1.54 -12.29 22.72
C GLY A 329 2.23 -11.12 23.39
N SER A 330 2.08 -11.07 24.71
CA SER A 330 2.81 -10.24 25.64
C SER A 330 4.32 -10.44 25.54
N TYR A 331 5.03 -9.76 24.65
CA TYR A 331 6.48 -9.64 24.74
C TYR A 331 6.92 -8.23 24.33
N LEU A 332 7.66 -7.59 25.23
CA LEU A 332 8.50 -6.43 24.92
C LEU A 332 9.20 -6.69 23.59
N MET A 333 9.15 -5.70 22.68
CA MET A 333 9.97 -5.71 21.46
C MET A 333 11.44 -5.80 21.87
N HIS A 334 11.96 -7.02 21.97
CA HIS A 334 13.37 -7.26 21.79
C HIS A 334 13.70 -6.89 20.35
N ASN A 335 14.89 -6.32 20.15
CA ASN A 335 15.33 -5.81 18.86
C ASN A 335 15.02 -6.84 17.76
N ILE A 336 14.56 -6.35 16.61
CA ILE A 336 14.24 -7.17 15.41
C ILE A 336 15.40 -8.10 15.01
N GLU A 337 16.61 -7.85 15.50
CA GLU A 337 17.82 -8.65 15.29
C GLU A 337 17.91 -9.94 16.14
N GLU A 338 17.03 -10.17 17.12
CA GLU A 338 17.15 -11.30 18.09
C GLU A 338 16.05 -12.40 17.97
N ILE A 339 15.20 -12.39 16.94
CA ILE A 339 14.14 -13.40 16.78
C ILE A 339 14.69 -14.62 16.03
N ASP A 340 15.05 -15.68 16.76
CA ASP A 340 15.49 -16.96 16.18
C ASP A 340 14.30 -17.77 15.62
N SER A 341 14.56 -18.53 14.55
CA SER A 341 13.61 -19.30 13.75
C SER A 341 12.88 -20.41 14.52
N ASP A 342 13.47 -20.90 15.61
CA ASP A 342 12.85 -21.94 16.46
C ASP A 342 11.81 -21.35 17.42
N TYR A 343 11.91 -20.08 17.79
CA TYR A 343 10.91 -19.39 18.63
C TYR A 343 9.57 -19.17 17.89
N MET A 344 9.62 -19.15 16.55
CA MET A 344 8.45 -18.97 15.70
C MET A 344 7.57 -20.23 15.61
N GLU A 345 8.11 -21.44 15.70
CA GLU A 345 7.34 -22.68 15.49
C GLU A 345 6.25 -22.93 16.54
N ASP A 346 6.45 -22.49 17.79
CA ASP A 346 5.53 -22.78 18.90
C ASP A 346 4.43 -21.73 19.13
N HIS A 347 4.46 -20.58 18.46
CA HIS A 347 3.61 -19.42 18.79
C HIS A 347 2.80 -18.85 17.61
N PHE A 348 2.58 -19.68 16.58
CA PHE A 348 2.06 -19.31 15.26
C PHE A 348 0.52 -19.12 15.17
N GLU A 349 -0.16 -18.74 16.25
CA GLU A 349 -1.53 -18.17 16.14
C GLU A 349 -1.51 -16.65 15.87
N MET A 350 -0.32 -16.03 15.89
CA MET A 350 -0.14 -14.58 15.90
C MET A 350 0.41 -14.11 14.56
N GLY A 351 -0.46 -13.49 13.77
CA GLY A 351 -0.26 -13.14 12.36
C GLY A 351 0.84 -12.11 12.08
N TYR A 352 2.09 -12.57 12.06
CA TYR A 352 3.12 -11.95 11.25
C TYR A 352 2.83 -12.24 9.78
N ALA A 353 2.97 -11.24 8.91
CA ALA A 353 2.88 -11.44 7.46
C ALA A 353 4.06 -12.31 7.01
N GLY A 354 3.88 -13.62 7.11
CA GLY A 354 4.80 -14.57 6.54
C GLY A 354 4.60 -14.67 5.04
N PHE A 355 5.69 -14.88 4.30
CA PHE A 355 5.60 -15.35 2.94
C PHE A 355 5.24 -16.83 2.96
N ARG A 356 4.29 -17.24 2.12
CA ARG A 356 3.90 -18.65 2.02
C ARG A 356 4.92 -19.39 1.17
N CYS A 357 5.56 -20.40 1.75
CA CYS A 357 6.48 -21.27 1.03
C CYS A 357 5.70 -22.09 -0.01
N GLY A 358 6.01 -21.94 -1.29
CA GLY A 358 5.38 -22.69 -2.38
C GLY A 358 5.66 -24.20 -2.37
N TYR A 359 6.55 -24.68 -1.48
CA TYR A 359 6.91 -26.09 -1.36
C TYR A 359 6.20 -26.82 -0.21
N CYS A 360 6.29 -26.29 1.03
CA CYS A 360 5.63 -26.90 2.20
C CYS A 360 4.30 -26.24 2.58
N ASP A 361 3.93 -25.17 1.88
CA ASP A 361 2.70 -24.39 2.11
C ASP A 361 2.61 -23.69 3.48
N LEU A 362 3.68 -23.74 4.28
CA LEU A 362 3.85 -23.05 5.56
C LEU A 362 4.32 -21.61 5.37
N PHE A 363 3.99 -20.75 6.32
CA PHE A 363 4.40 -19.34 6.34
C PHE A 363 5.78 -19.16 6.97
N THR A 364 6.55 -18.18 6.49
CA THR A 364 7.92 -17.90 6.98
C THR A 364 8.27 -16.41 6.85
N THR A 365 9.35 -15.93 7.46
CA THR A 365 9.78 -14.52 7.37
C THR A 365 10.44 -14.18 6.02
N TYR A 366 10.65 -12.89 5.74
CA TYR A 366 11.38 -12.43 4.55
C TYR A 366 12.84 -12.91 4.52
N GLU A 367 13.51 -12.90 5.68
CA GLU A 367 14.91 -13.31 5.82
C GLU A 367 15.10 -14.82 5.68
N SER A 368 14.01 -15.58 5.88
CA SER A 368 13.98 -17.03 5.83
C SER A 368 13.28 -17.57 4.58
N ILE A 369 13.11 -16.76 3.53
CA ILE A 369 12.55 -17.16 2.24
C ILE A 369 13.39 -16.65 1.08
N GLU A 370 13.57 -17.49 0.06
CA GLU A 370 14.22 -17.09 -1.19
C GLU A 370 13.32 -17.41 -2.39
N THR A 371 13.49 -16.66 -3.47
CA THR A 371 12.79 -16.93 -4.73
C THR A 371 13.60 -17.92 -5.56
N ILE A 372 13.06 -19.13 -5.77
CA ILE A 372 13.63 -20.14 -6.65
C ILE A 372 12.69 -20.32 -7.85
N GLY A 373 13.13 -19.83 -9.02
CA GLY A 373 12.28 -19.77 -10.21
C GLY A 373 11.12 -18.78 -10.02
N GLU A 374 9.89 -19.26 -10.17
CA GLU A 374 8.66 -18.46 -9.96
C GLU A 374 8.04 -18.64 -8.56
N GLN A 375 8.67 -19.44 -7.69
CA GLN A 375 8.14 -19.77 -6.38
C GLN A 375 9.01 -19.20 -5.27
N MET A 376 8.39 -18.75 -4.18
CA MET A 376 9.09 -18.38 -2.95
C MET A 376 9.19 -19.61 -2.05
N VAL A 377 10.38 -19.99 -1.60
CA VAL A 377 10.65 -21.24 -0.87
C VAL A 377 11.40 -20.91 0.43
N CYS A 378 10.95 -21.48 1.56
CA CYS A 378 11.60 -21.21 2.85
C CYS A 378 12.95 -21.90 2.98
N ASN A 379 13.88 -21.32 3.74
CA ASN A 379 15.25 -21.82 3.90
C ASN A 379 15.31 -23.27 4.41
N LYS A 380 14.35 -23.69 5.25
CA LYS A 380 14.23 -25.09 5.69
C LYS A 380 13.94 -26.02 4.51
N CYS A 381 13.01 -25.64 3.62
CA CYS A 381 12.69 -26.39 2.41
C CYS A 381 13.83 -26.37 1.40
N ILE A 382 14.56 -25.25 1.27
CA ILE A 382 15.75 -25.12 0.42
C ILE A 382 16.82 -26.12 0.88
N LYS A 383 17.23 -26.06 2.15
CA LYS A 383 18.25 -26.96 2.72
C LYS A 383 17.91 -28.44 2.56
N LYS A 384 16.62 -28.80 2.62
CA LYS A 384 16.17 -30.20 2.56
C LYS A 384 15.97 -30.72 1.14
N ASN A 385 15.50 -29.90 0.21
CA ASN A 385 14.98 -30.37 -1.08
C ASN A 385 15.67 -29.72 -2.29
N PHE A 386 16.61 -28.81 -2.09
CA PHE A 386 17.29 -28.08 -3.15
C PHE A 386 18.80 -28.18 -3.02
N ILE A 387 19.46 -28.22 -4.18
CA ILE A 387 20.90 -28.27 -4.32
C ILE A 387 21.32 -27.21 -5.33
N THR A 388 22.42 -26.52 -5.02
CA THR A 388 23.00 -25.51 -5.92
C THR A 388 23.88 -26.19 -6.96
N CYS A 389 23.52 -26.04 -8.24
CA CYS A 389 24.31 -26.59 -9.34
C CYS A 389 25.69 -25.94 -9.38
N LYS A 390 26.76 -26.75 -9.38
CA LYS A 390 28.14 -26.25 -9.33
C LYS A 390 28.55 -25.38 -10.52
N ILE A 391 27.91 -25.54 -11.69
CA ILE A 391 28.26 -24.78 -12.90
C ILE A 391 27.52 -23.45 -12.98
N CYS A 392 26.19 -23.46 -12.83
CA CYS A 392 25.40 -22.24 -13.03
C CYS A 392 25.08 -21.49 -11.73
N ASN A 393 25.42 -22.06 -10.57
CA ASN A 393 25.13 -21.54 -9.23
C ASN A 393 23.64 -21.27 -8.94
N TYR A 394 22.73 -21.84 -9.74
CA TYR A 394 21.30 -21.83 -9.45
C TYR A 394 20.89 -23.04 -8.62
N SER A 395 19.94 -22.83 -7.71
CA SER A 395 19.36 -23.89 -6.87
C SER A 395 18.24 -24.62 -7.62
N TYR A 396 18.32 -25.95 -7.65
CA TYR A 396 17.32 -26.81 -8.28
C TYR A 396 16.82 -27.83 -7.27
N ASN A 397 15.60 -28.33 -7.50
CA ASN A 397 15.07 -29.45 -6.72
C ASN A 397 15.99 -30.67 -6.87
N ILE A 398 16.28 -31.37 -5.76
CA ILE A 398 17.16 -32.53 -5.69
C ILE A 398 16.80 -33.64 -6.69
N HIS A 399 15.52 -33.78 -7.05
CA HIS A 399 15.07 -34.77 -8.04
C HIS A 399 15.51 -34.46 -9.48
N ASN A 400 16.02 -33.26 -9.75
CA ASN A 400 16.48 -32.81 -11.08
C ASN A 400 18.00 -32.59 -11.13
N ILE A 401 18.74 -33.24 -10.23
CA ILE A 401 20.19 -33.16 -10.10
C ILE A 401 20.83 -34.48 -10.54
N HIS A 402 21.97 -34.35 -11.21
CA HIS A 402 22.85 -35.45 -11.59
C HIS A 402 24.14 -35.36 -10.78
N ASN A 403 24.60 -36.49 -10.26
CA ASN A 403 25.89 -36.60 -9.61
C ASN A 403 26.98 -36.83 -10.67
N THR A 404 27.92 -35.91 -10.75
CA THR A 404 29.08 -36.02 -11.63
C THR A 404 30.37 -36.07 -10.82
N GLU A 405 31.49 -36.37 -11.46
CA GLU A 405 32.81 -36.28 -10.85
C GLU A 405 33.15 -34.88 -10.31
N ASP A 406 32.55 -33.85 -10.90
CA ASP A 406 32.74 -32.47 -10.49
C ASP A 406 31.75 -32.07 -9.39
N GLY A 407 30.74 -32.88 -9.08
CA GLY A 407 29.76 -32.63 -8.03
C GLY A 407 28.34 -32.64 -8.56
N GLU A 408 27.44 -31.97 -7.84
CA GLU A 408 26.01 -31.98 -8.14
C GLU A 408 25.66 -30.95 -9.22
N MET A 409 25.01 -31.40 -10.30
CA MET A 409 24.73 -30.59 -11.48
C MET A 409 23.26 -30.68 -11.92
N CYS A 410 22.70 -29.56 -12.39
CA CYS A 410 21.35 -29.56 -12.94
C CYS A 410 21.28 -30.20 -14.33
N GLY A 411 20.12 -30.76 -14.70
CA GLY A 411 19.92 -31.44 -15.98
C GLY A 411 20.25 -30.61 -17.24
N HIS A 412 20.08 -29.28 -17.20
CA HIS A 412 20.48 -28.43 -18.31
C HIS A 412 22.01 -28.38 -18.45
N CYS A 413 22.74 -28.12 -17.36
CA CYS A 413 24.21 -28.08 -17.42
C CYS A 413 24.76 -29.47 -17.75
N TYR A 414 24.19 -30.53 -17.17
CA TYR A 414 24.52 -31.91 -17.48
C TYR A 414 24.47 -32.20 -18.99
N THR A 415 23.33 -31.88 -19.63
CA THR A 415 23.14 -32.10 -21.08
C THR A 415 24.05 -31.20 -21.91
N ARG A 416 24.23 -29.94 -21.52
CA ARG A 416 25.03 -28.96 -22.28
C ARG A 416 26.52 -29.33 -22.30
N GLU A 417 27.05 -29.78 -21.17
CA GLU A 417 28.45 -30.21 -21.06
C GLU A 417 28.69 -31.63 -21.59
N GLY A 418 27.62 -32.35 -21.96
CA GLY A 418 27.67 -33.65 -22.62
C GLY A 418 28.18 -34.79 -21.74
N PHE A 419 27.88 -34.78 -20.43
CA PHE A 419 28.34 -35.82 -19.51
C PHE A 419 27.85 -37.23 -19.91
N ILE A 420 28.71 -38.23 -19.74
CA ILE A 420 28.45 -39.64 -20.06
C ILE A 420 28.54 -40.46 -18.77
N LEU A 421 27.55 -41.32 -18.52
CA LEU A 421 27.49 -42.21 -17.36
C LEU A 421 28.51 -43.36 -17.52
N CYS A 422 29.29 -43.64 -16.48
CA CYS A 422 30.13 -44.84 -16.46
C CYS A 422 29.31 -46.06 -16.06
N ASP A 423 29.33 -47.12 -16.88
CA ASP A 423 28.50 -48.33 -16.69
C ASP A 423 28.86 -49.18 -15.45
N ILE A 424 29.97 -48.87 -14.77
CA ILE A 424 30.42 -49.62 -13.58
C ILE A 424 30.15 -48.87 -12.28
N CYS A 425 30.42 -47.56 -12.23
CA CYS A 425 30.31 -46.80 -10.98
C CYS A 425 29.07 -45.90 -10.91
N ASP A 426 28.26 -45.83 -11.97
CA ASP A 426 27.07 -44.99 -12.08
C ASP A 426 27.32 -43.49 -11.79
N ILE A 427 28.57 -43.04 -11.97
CA ILE A 427 28.96 -41.62 -11.91
C ILE A 427 29.14 -41.12 -13.34
N SER A 428 28.66 -39.90 -13.61
CA SER A 428 28.85 -39.27 -14.91
C SER A 428 30.13 -38.45 -15.00
N TYR A 429 30.83 -38.56 -16.12
CA TYR A 429 32.10 -37.90 -16.41
C TYR A 429 32.02 -37.09 -17.70
N HIS A 430 32.92 -36.13 -17.85
CA HIS A 430 33.07 -35.48 -19.15
C HIS A 430 33.50 -36.49 -20.23
N PRO A 431 33.07 -36.34 -21.50
CA PRO A 431 33.39 -37.29 -22.58
C PRO A 431 34.88 -37.61 -22.73
N TYR A 432 35.76 -36.63 -22.50
CA TYR A 432 37.21 -36.80 -22.63
C TYR A 432 37.84 -37.66 -21.52
N LYS A 433 37.09 -37.98 -20.45
CA LYS A 433 37.52 -38.87 -19.36
C LYS A 433 36.85 -40.24 -19.40
N ILE A 434 35.99 -40.49 -20.39
CA ILE A 434 35.37 -41.77 -20.66
C ILE A 434 36.08 -42.43 -21.84
N GLN A 435 36.31 -43.73 -21.72
CA GLN A 435 36.72 -44.57 -22.83
C GLN A 435 35.60 -45.54 -23.18
N HIS A 436 35.37 -45.71 -24.48
CA HIS A 436 34.45 -46.70 -25.00
C HIS A 436 35.21 -48.02 -25.20
N LYS A 437 34.77 -49.08 -24.53
CA LYS A 437 35.33 -50.41 -24.66
C LYS A 437 34.21 -51.40 -24.97
N GLU A 438 34.22 -51.94 -26.18
CA GLU A 438 33.12 -52.75 -26.70
C GLU A 438 31.82 -51.94 -26.64
N ASP A 439 30.80 -52.44 -25.95
CA ASP A 439 29.51 -51.76 -25.77
C ASP A 439 29.42 -50.99 -24.44
N MET A 440 30.55 -50.79 -23.73
CA MET A 440 30.60 -50.12 -22.43
C MET A 440 31.30 -48.75 -22.46
N CYS A 441 30.84 -47.83 -21.61
CA CYS A 441 31.43 -46.53 -21.29
C CYS A 441 32.10 -46.59 -19.91
N LEU A 442 33.44 -46.53 -19.87
CA LEU A 442 34.21 -46.69 -18.63
C LEU A 442 34.99 -45.41 -18.31
N CYS A 443 34.95 -44.96 -17.04
CA CYS A 443 35.90 -43.97 -16.55
C CYS A 443 37.29 -44.60 -16.39
N ASN A 444 38.36 -43.79 -16.38
CA ASN A 444 39.73 -44.29 -16.32
C ASN A 444 39.98 -45.25 -15.13
N ASN A 445 39.43 -44.95 -13.94
CA ASN A 445 39.59 -45.83 -12.78
C ASN A 445 38.91 -47.20 -12.98
N CYS A 446 37.67 -47.20 -13.49
CA CYS A 446 36.93 -48.43 -13.77
C CYS A 446 37.56 -49.21 -14.93
N LEU A 447 38.17 -48.53 -15.89
CA LEU A 447 38.91 -49.11 -17.00
C LEU A 447 40.20 -49.82 -16.51
N ASP A 448 40.96 -49.19 -15.60
CA ASP A 448 42.15 -49.79 -15.01
C ASP A 448 41.80 -51.07 -14.22
N HIS A 449 40.69 -51.05 -13.47
CA HIS A 449 40.16 -52.23 -12.81
C HIS A 449 39.69 -53.31 -13.78
N TYR A 450 39.04 -52.91 -14.88
CA TYR A 450 38.64 -53.82 -15.95
C TYR A 450 39.86 -54.52 -16.58
N TYR A 451 40.93 -53.79 -16.89
CA TYR A 451 42.16 -54.39 -17.44
C TYR A 451 42.88 -55.28 -16.43
N SER A 452 42.96 -54.86 -15.17
CA SER A 452 43.58 -55.67 -14.12
C SER A 452 42.85 -57.01 -13.91
N SER A 453 41.52 -57.01 -14.01
CA SER A 453 40.72 -58.25 -13.93
C SER A 453 40.83 -59.13 -15.18
N MET A 454 40.92 -58.54 -16.37
CA MET A 454 41.15 -59.24 -17.64
C MET A 454 42.57 -59.83 -17.75
N GLU A 455 43.59 -59.11 -17.30
CA GLU A 455 44.96 -59.64 -17.20
C GLU A 455 45.02 -60.83 -16.23
N TYR A 456 44.34 -60.74 -15.08
CA TYR A 456 44.21 -61.89 -14.18
C TYR A 456 43.53 -63.08 -14.85
N TYR A 457 42.45 -62.86 -15.60
CA TYR A 457 41.74 -63.93 -16.31
C TYR A 457 42.57 -64.55 -17.43
N SER A 458 43.30 -63.74 -18.20
CA SER A 458 44.18 -64.20 -19.28
C SER A 458 45.42 -64.92 -18.77
N LEU A 459 46.02 -64.47 -17.66
CA LEU A 459 47.11 -65.15 -16.96
C LEU A 459 46.63 -66.50 -16.40
N HIS A 460 45.43 -66.52 -15.79
CA HIS A 460 44.84 -67.75 -15.28
C HIS A 460 44.52 -68.75 -16.39
N LYS A 461 43.98 -68.27 -17.53
CA LYS A 461 43.73 -69.08 -18.72
C LYS A 461 45.03 -69.65 -19.31
N ARG A 462 46.09 -68.85 -19.46
CA ARG A 462 47.41 -69.33 -19.91
C ARG A 462 47.99 -70.38 -18.96
N LEU A 463 47.89 -70.17 -17.65
CA LEU A 463 48.34 -71.16 -16.65
C LEU A 463 47.56 -72.48 -16.73
N LEU A 464 46.28 -72.44 -17.08
CA LEU A 464 45.46 -73.64 -17.32
C LEU A 464 45.82 -74.33 -18.64
N GLU A 465 46.05 -73.57 -19.71
CA GLU A 465 46.49 -74.08 -21.02
C GLU A 465 47.89 -74.71 -20.93
N THR A 466 48.86 -74.07 -20.27
CA THR A 466 50.20 -74.64 -20.02
C THR A 466 50.16 -75.88 -19.12
N LYS A 467 49.22 -75.96 -18.16
CA LYS A 467 49.01 -77.19 -17.39
C LYS A 467 48.45 -78.32 -18.25
N LEU A 468 47.58 -78.01 -19.21
CA LEU A 468 47.02 -78.99 -20.14
C LEU A 468 48.06 -79.49 -21.16
N GLU A 469 48.90 -78.61 -21.70
CA GLU A 469 49.99 -78.99 -22.61
C GLU A 469 51.08 -79.84 -21.96
N ASN A 470 51.29 -79.73 -20.64
CA ASN A 470 52.22 -80.61 -19.91
C ASN A 470 51.60 -81.96 -19.49
N LEU A 471 50.29 -82.14 -19.69
CA LEU A 471 49.56 -83.39 -19.39
C LEU A 471 49.27 -84.22 -20.65
N LEU A 472 49.45 -83.64 -21.84
CA LEU A 472 49.46 -84.31 -23.14
C LEU A 472 50.90 -84.60 -23.56
#